data_AF-A0A2D5GXI1-F1
#
_entry.id   AF-A0A2D5GXI1-F1
#
_cell.length_a   1.000
_cell.length_b   1.000
_cell.length_c   1.000
_cell.angle_alpha   90.00
_cell.angle_beta   90.00
_cell.angle_gamma   90.00
#
_symmetry.space_group_name_H-M   'P 1'
#
loop_
_entity.id
_entity.type
_entity.pdbx_description
1 polymer ?
#
loop_
_entity_poly.entity_id
_entity_poly.type
_entity_poly.pdbx_seq_one_letter_code
_entity_poly.pdbx_strand_id
1 'polypeptide(L)'
;MTAGLMKIAKLSVLTLVMLIAVALFHLYVSVVELSLSQDHIRQAFGKGIAACIFLTAGGTALRYPLSGLLSGILVCFFFALGYIVLWVGIPLEWLF
;
A
#
# COMPACT_ATOMS: atom_id res chain seq x y z
N MET A 1 28.02 -7.82 6.15
CA MET A 1 26.82 -8.23 6.91
C MET A 1 26.89 -9.73 7.16
N THR A 2 26.73 -10.19 8.41
CA THR A 2 26.64 -11.63 8.71
C THR A 2 25.32 -12.20 8.18
N ALA A 3 25.28 -13.46 7.75
CA ALA A 3 24.10 -14.10 7.17
C ALA A 3 22.85 -14.03 8.09
N GLY A 4 23.05 -13.98 9.41
CA GLY A 4 21.99 -13.77 10.40
C GLY A 4 21.34 -12.39 10.31
N LEU A 5 22.13 -11.32 10.19
CA LEU A 5 21.61 -9.94 10.07
C LEU A 5 20.72 -9.77 8.83
N MET A 6 21.12 -10.42 7.72
CA MET A 6 20.41 -10.35 6.45
C MET A 6 19.07 -11.09 6.49
N LYS A 7 18.95 -12.17 7.28
CA LYS A 7 17.67 -12.87 7.52
C LYS A 7 16.71 -12.00 8.33
N ILE A 8 17.20 -11.38 9.40
CA ILE A 8 16.39 -10.50 10.27
C ILE A 8 15.86 -9.30 9.47
N ALA A 9 16.72 -8.66 8.67
CA ALA A 9 16.32 -7.53 7.82
C ALA A 9 15.25 -7.91 6.78
N LYS A 10 15.33 -9.09 6.18
CA LYS A 10 14.30 -9.55 5.24
C LYS A 10 12.98 -9.82 5.96
N LEU A 11 13.03 -10.44 7.14
CA LEU A 11 11.85 -10.73 7.94
C LEU A 11 11.16 -9.44 8.38
N SER A 12 11.91 -8.44 8.85
CA SER A 12 11.35 -7.15 9.26
C SER A 12 10.69 -6.40 8.11
N VAL A 13 11.29 -6.43 6.90
CA VAL A 13 10.66 -5.86 5.70
C VAL A 13 9.36 -6.58 5.35
N LEU A 14 9.33 -7.91 5.41
CA LEU A 14 8.11 -8.69 5.17
C LEU A 14 7.02 -8.37 6.20
N THR A 15 7.37 -8.31 7.49
CA THR A 15 6.43 -7.92 8.55
C THR A 15 5.87 -6.53 8.29
N LEU A 16 6.72 -5.57 7.91
CA LEU A 16 6.29 -4.22 7.58
C LEU A 16 5.33 -4.19 6.39
N VAL A 17 5.63 -4.92 5.32
CA VAL A 17 4.74 -5.06 4.16
C VAL A 17 3.38 -5.61 4.59
N MET A 18 3.34 -6.63 5.43
CA MET A 18 2.09 -7.22 5.93
C MET A 18 1.28 -6.22 6.76
N LEU A 19 1.93 -5.43 7.63
CA LEU A 19 1.27 -4.39 8.41
C LEU A 19 0.65 -3.31 7.51
N ILE A 20 1.37 -2.89 6.46
CA ILE A 20 0.84 -1.92 5.49
C ILE A 20 -0.31 -2.52 4.69
N ALA A 21 -0.23 -3.80 4.31
CA ALA A 21 -1.32 -4.51 3.63
C ALA A 21 -2.59 -4.53 4.48
N VAL A 22 -2.46 -4.81 5.78
CA VAL A 22 -3.56 -4.77 6.74
C VAL A 22 -4.13 -3.35 6.86
N ALA A 23 -3.28 -2.33 6.99
CA ALA A 23 -3.72 -0.93 7.03
C ALA A 23 -4.47 -0.50 5.74
N LEU A 24 -3.99 -0.94 4.57
CA LEU A 24 -4.65 -0.71 3.29
C LEU A 24 -6.02 -1.38 3.22
N PHE A 25 -6.13 -2.60 3.74
CA PHE A 25 -7.39 -3.32 3.81
C PHE A 25 -8.39 -2.63 4.77
N HIS A 26 -7.93 -2.20 5.95
CA HIS A 26 -8.76 -1.42 6.86
C HIS A 26 -9.26 -0.14 6.19
N LEU A 27 -8.38 0.60 5.51
CA LEU A 27 -8.76 1.80 4.76
C LEU A 27 -9.83 1.48 3.69
N TYR A 28 -9.69 0.37 2.98
CA TYR A 28 -10.69 -0.07 2.00
C TYR A 28 -12.05 -0.34 2.66
N VAL A 29 -12.07 -1.06 3.79
CA VAL A 29 -13.30 -1.34 4.53
C VAL A 29 -13.95 -0.05 5.03
N SER A 30 -13.20 0.86 5.66
CA SER A 30 -13.72 2.15 6.12
C SER A 30 -14.38 2.94 4.99
N VAL A 31 -13.75 2.97 3.82
CA VAL A 31 -14.28 3.68 2.64
C VAL A 31 -15.56 3.03 2.09
N VAL A 32 -15.66 1.71 2.15
CA VAL A 32 -16.89 0.98 1.78
C VAL A 32 -18.01 1.27 2.77
N GLU A 33 -17.72 1.30 4.08
CA GLU A 33 -18.69 1.62 5.12
C GLU A 33 -19.19 3.07 5.02
N LEU A 34 -18.30 4.01 4.69
CA LEU A 34 -18.61 5.40 4.36
C LEU A 34 -19.44 5.56 3.07
N SER A 35 -19.76 4.46 2.39
CA SER A 35 -20.60 4.44 1.18
C SER A 35 -20.07 5.34 0.05
N LEU A 36 -18.73 5.42 -0.11
CA LEU A 36 -18.16 6.10 -1.26
C LEU A 36 -18.65 5.46 -2.55
N SER A 37 -18.81 6.30 -3.58
CA SER A 37 -19.12 5.80 -4.91
C SER A 37 -18.04 4.80 -5.37
N GLN A 38 -18.48 3.75 -6.05
CA GLN A 38 -17.60 2.72 -6.59
C GLN A 38 -16.53 3.32 -7.51
N ASP A 39 -16.81 4.44 -8.18
CA ASP A 39 -15.84 5.15 -9.01
C ASP A 39 -14.67 5.72 -8.20
N HIS A 40 -14.92 6.33 -7.03
CA HIS A 40 -13.84 6.85 -6.19
C HIS A 40 -13.00 5.71 -5.60
N ILE A 41 -13.63 4.61 -5.18
CA ILE A 41 -12.92 3.42 -4.69
C ILE A 41 -12.02 2.87 -5.80
N ARG A 42 -12.56 2.72 -7.01
CA ARG A 42 -11.82 2.18 -8.15
C ARG A 42 -10.69 3.10 -8.59
N GLN A 43 -10.85 4.42 -8.50
CA GLN A 43 -9.77 5.36 -8.78
C GLN A 43 -8.68 5.34 -7.71
N ALA A 44 -9.05 5.35 -6.42
CA ALA A 44 -8.10 5.35 -5.31
C ALA A 44 -7.30 4.04 -5.27
N PHE A 45 -7.99 2.91 -5.17
CA PHE A 45 -7.36 1.60 -4.99
C PHE A 45 -6.90 1.01 -6.30
N GLY A 46 -7.65 1.17 -7.40
CA GLY A 46 -7.26 0.59 -8.70
C GLY A 46 -5.97 1.18 -9.25
N LYS A 47 -5.82 2.51 -9.23
CA LYS A 47 -4.56 3.15 -9.64
C LYS A 47 -3.42 2.85 -8.66
N GLY A 48 -3.71 2.81 -7.36
CA GLY A 48 -2.74 2.41 -6.33
C GLY A 48 -2.21 0.99 -6.53
N ILE A 49 -3.10 0.02 -6.76
CA ILE A 49 -2.75 -1.39 -7.02
C ILE A 49 -1.96 -1.51 -8.32
N ALA A 50 -2.36 -0.81 -9.38
CA ALA A 50 -1.61 -0.81 -10.63
C ALA A 50 -0.17 -0.31 -10.41
N ALA A 51 0.02 0.81 -9.71
CA ALA A 51 1.34 1.33 -9.36
C ALA A 51 2.15 0.33 -8.51
N CYS A 52 1.51 -0.34 -7.55
CA CYS A 52 2.14 -1.38 -6.73
C CYS A 52 2.66 -2.55 -7.59
N ILE A 53 1.85 -3.02 -8.53
CA ILE A 53 2.22 -4.11 -9.45
C ILE A 53 3.44 -3.70 -10.29
N PHE A 54 3.42 -2.50 -10.88
CA PHE A 54 4.54 -1.99 -11.68
C PHE A 54 5.84 -1.87 -10.88
N LEU A 55 5.77 -1.34 -9.65
CA LEU A 55 6.95 -1.19 -8.80
C LEU A 55 7.48 -2.54 -8.28
N THR A 56 6.57 -3.47 -7.96
CA THR A 56 6.95 -4.82 -7.54
C THR A 56 7.60 -5.60 -8.70
N ALA A 57 7.02 -5.52 -9.90
CA ALA A 57 7.58 -6.12 -11.10
C ALA A 57 8.93 -5.50 -11.47
N GLY A 58 9.05 -4.17 -11.44
CA GLY A 58 10.29 -3.45 -11.68
C GLY A 58 11.39 -3.80 -10.67
N GLY A 59 11.06 -3.84 -9.38
CA GLY A 59 12.00 -4.27 -8.34
C GLY A 59 12.44 -5.72 -8.52
N THR A 60 11.54 -6.60 -8.93
CA THR A 60 11.88 -8.00 -9.26
C THR A 60 12.82 -8.08 -10.45
N ALA A 61 12.55 -7.33 -11.53
CA ALA A 61 13.40 -7.27 -12.71
C ALA A 61 14.81 -6.74 -12.40
N LEU A 62 14.93 -5.78 -11.49
CA LEU A 62 16.21 -5.21 -11.04
C LEU A 62 16.91 -6.04 -9.95
N ARG A 63 16.40 -7.23 -9.59
CA ARG A 63 16.92 -8.11 -8.52
C ARG A 63 16.81 -7.53 -7.09
N TYR A 64 15.88 -6.60 -6.88
CA TYR A 64 15.51 -6.04 -5.56
C TYR A 64 14.02 -6.31 -5.23
N PRO A 65 13.58 -7.58 -5.15
CA PRO A 65 12.15 -7.91 -5.05
C PRO A 65 11.49 -7.37 -3.76
N LEU A 66 12.19 -7.45 -2.62
CA LEU A 66 11.66 -6.96 -1.34
C LEU A 66 11.52 -5.44 -1.31
N SER A 67 12.49 -4.72 -1.87
CA SER A 67 12.43 -3.26 -1.97
C SER A 67 11.34 -2.83 -2.95
N GLY A 68 11.20 -3.54 -4.07
CA GLY A 68 10.10 -3.35 -5.02
C GLY A 68 8.73 -3.51 -4.36
N LEU A 69 8.53 -4.63 -3.66
CA LEU A 69 7.28 -4.92 -2.94
C LEU A 69 6.97 -3.86 -1.87
N LEU A 70 7.95 -3.49 -1.05
CA LEU A 70 7.78 -2.47 -0.02
C LEU A 70 7.43 -1.10 -0.63
N SER A 71 8.14 -0.69 -1.67
CA SER A 71 7.85 0.57 -2.36
C SER A 71 6.47 0.55 -3.01
N GLY A 72 6.08 -0.56 -3.65
CA GLY A 72 4.79 -0.71 -4.30
C GLY A 72 3.63 -0.60 -3.32
N ILE A 73 3.71 -1.29 -2.18
CA ILE A 73 2.62 -1.28 -1.21
C ILE A 73 2.51 0.07 -0.48
N LEU A 74 3.63 0.73 -0.19
CA LEU A 74 3.63 2.10 0.35
C LEU A 74 2.99 3.09 -0.62
N VAL A 75 3.37 3.03 -1.90
CA VAL A 75 2.79 3.89 -2.93
C VAL A 75 1.29 3.64 -3.06
N CYS A 76 0.84 2.38 -3.05
CA CYS A 76 -0.58 2.06 -3.06
C CYS A 76 -1.32 2.67 -1.87
N PHE A 77 -0.78 2.51 -0.66
CA PHE A 77 -1.38 3.04 0.56
C PHE A 77 -1.47 4.56 0.56
N PHE A 78 -0.36 5.26 0.32
CA PHE A 78 -0.35 6.72 0.30
C PHE A 78 -1.16 7.31 -0.85
N PHE A 79 -1.19 6.65 -2.01
CA PHE A 79 -2.03 7.09 -3.11
C PHE A 79 -3.51 6.95 -2.77
N ALA A 80 -3.94 5.81 -2.24
CA ALA A 80 -5.32 5.60 -1.83
C ALA A 80 -5.73 6.60 -0.75
N LEU A 81 -4.94 6.71 0.32
CA LEU A 81 -5.20 7.65 1.41
C LEU A 81 -5.21 9.10 0.92
N GLY A 82 -4.22 9.50 0.13
CA GLY A 82 -4.13 10.86 -0.42
C GLY A 82 -5.29 11.19 -1.35
N TYR A 83 -5.73 10.26 -2.19
CA TYR A 83 -6.91 10.46 -3.02
C TYR A 83 -8.17 10.64 -2.17
N ILE A 84 -8.38 9.79 -1.16
CA ILE A 84 -9.56 9.87 -0.29
C ILE A 84 -9.57 11.19 0.50
N VAL A 85 -8.45 11.58 1.09
CA VAL A 85 -8.36 12.75 1.96
C VAL A 85 -8.35 14.05 1.15
N LEU A 86 -7.52 14.14 0.10
CA LEU A 86 -7.30 15.40 -0.62
C LEU A 86 -8.29 15.61 -1.76
N TRP A 87 -8.70 14.54 -2.45
CA TRP A 87 -9.57 14.65 -3.63
C TRP A 87 -11.04 14.45 -3.29
N VAL A 88 -11.36 13.44 -2.48
CA VAL A 88 -12.75 13.21 -2.02
C VAL A 88 -13.10 14.12 -0.84
N GLY A 89 -12.11 14.55 -0.06
CA GLY A 89 -12.31 15.48 1.06
C GLY A 89 -12.74 14.80 2.35
N ILE A 90 -12.48 13.49 2.50
CA ILE A 90 -12.84 12.74 3.72
C ILE A 90 -11.75 12.95 4.77
N PRO A 91 -12.09 13.47 5.96
CA PRO A 91 -11.08 13.72 6.99
C PRO A 91 -10.52 12.41 7.52
N LEU A 92 -9.23 12.44 7.89
CA LEU A 92 -8.51 11.27 8.42
C LEU A 92 -9.20 10.67 9.66
N GLU A 93 -9.80 11.51 10.50
CA GLU A 93 -10.49 11.10 11.73
C GLU A 93 -11.76 10.25 11.49
N TRP A 94 -12.25 10.15 10.25
CA TRP A 94 -13.38 9.28 9.90
C TRP A 94 -12.92 7.94 9.31
N LEU A 95 -11.62 7.81 9.00
CA LEU A 95 -11.04 6.61 8.40
C LEU A 95 -10.41 5.68 9.43
N PHE A 96 -10.13 6.18 10.64
CA PHE A 96 -9.40 5.51 11.73
C PHE A 96 -10.12 5.65 13.08
#